data_AF-A0A0L0M8J2-F1
#
_entry.id   AF-A0A0L0M8J2-F1
#
_cell.length_a   1.000
_cell.length_b   1.000
_cell.length_c   1.000
_cell.angle_alpha   90.00
_cell.angle_beta   90.00
_cell.angle_gamma   90.00
#
_symmetry.space_group_name_H-M   'P 1'
#
loop_
_entity.id
_entity.type
_entity.pdbx_description
1 polymer ?
#
loop_
_entity_poly.entity_id
_entity_poly.type
_entity_poly.pdbx_seq_one_letter_code
_entity_poly.pdbx_strand_id
1 'polypeptide(L)'
;MTTERDVTDGFLDLTSGLQGLDVSLPWKGAGSAIFLELGEVVSPTGNRQYGRGEACIAVEWDWRVEARGKVLYGSSNTGPEIANGIAGLRTTKIANLTVEGAIPELTVSFDNGQILRTMSMLAGDPNWHIRLACGNWLHAREGAVFDGSREYEMSDAERASFDAAESAATRWGRPSRQPLAGQCSACRWFVRLDGDGHLLDYGACIAGDGPLDGRVVHLNSGCPAFTRAE
;
A
#
# COMPACT_ATOMS: atom_id res chain seq x y z
N MET A 1 25.49 -3.15 16.54
CA MET A 1 24.59 -2.01 16.81
C MET A 1 24.74 -1.05 15.67
N THR A 2 23.74 -0.97 14.80
CA THR A 2 23.69 0.02 13.74
C THR A 2 23.33 1.35 14.41
N THR A 3 24.19 2.35 14.32
CA THR A 3 23.91 3.70 14.84
C THR A 3 22.89 4.37 13.94
N GLU A 4 21.67 4.52 14.44
CA GLU A 4 20.65 5.40 13.86
C GLU A 4 20.90 6.83 14.34
N ARG A 5 20.66 7.80 13.45
CA ARG A 5 20.80 9.22 13.75
C ARG A 5 19.46 9.91 13.53
N ASP A 6 19.00 10.69 14.51
CA ASP A 6 17.86 11.61 14.31
C ASP A 6 18.25 12.69 13.30
N VAL A 7 17.46 12.78 12.24
CA VAL A 7 17.64 13.68 11.09
C VAL A 7 16.37 14.47 10.79
N THR A 8 15.48 14.64 11.77
CA THR A 8 14.21 15.36 11.59
C THR A 8 14.41 16.74 10.96
N ASP A 9 15.33 17.54 11.50
CA ASP A 9 15.67 18.88 10.96
C ASP A 9 16.44 18.82 9.63
N GLY A 10 17.07 17.69 9.32
CA GLY A 10 17.89 17.48 8.12
C GLY A 10 17.18 16.71 7.01
N PHE A 11 15.89 16.38 7.17
CA PHE A 11 15.16 15.51 6.25
C PHE A 11 15.17 16.06 4.82
N LEU A 12 14.93 17.36 4.65
CA LEU A 12 14.90 18.00 3.33
C LEU A 12 16.26 17.96 2.63
N ASP A 13 17.35 18.18 3.36
CA ASP A 13 18.71 18.13 2.80
C ASP A 13 19.02 16.71 2.30
N LEU A 14 18.71 15.70 3.11
CA LEU A 14 18.95 14.29 2.79
C LEU A 14 18.09 13.79 1.61
N THR A 15 16.88 14.32 1.45
CA THR A 15 15.94 13.92 0.39
C THR A 15 15.98 14.81 -0.85
N SER A 16 16.76 15.90 -0.83
CA SER A 16 16.89 16.84 -1.96
C SER A 16 17.27 16.16 -3.27
N GLY A 17 18.13 15.14 -3.21
CA GLY A 17 18.56 14.35 -4.37
C GLY A 17 17.47 13.46 -4.98
N LEU A 18 16.31 13.33 -4.34
CA LEU A 18 15.17 12.59 -4.87
C LEU A 18 14.28 13.47 -5.77
N GLN A 19 14.34 14.80 -5.63
CA GLN A 19 13.55 15.71 -6.44
C GLN A 19 13.96 15.62 -7.92
N GLY A 20 12.98 15.52 -8.80
CA GLY A 20 13.17 15.37 -10.25
C GLY A 20 13.43 13.94 -10.73
N LEU A 21 13.68 12.98 -9.83
CA LEU A 21 13.78 11.58 -10.19
C LEU A 21 12.43 11.06 -10.70
N ASP A 22 12.49 10.22 -11.73
CA ASP A 22 11.33 9.52 -12.26
C ASP A 22 10.90 8.40 -11.31
N VAL A 23 9.59 8.22 -11.14
CA VAL A 23 9.00 7.00 -10.60
C VAL A 23 9.06 5.94 -11.71
N SER A 24 10.14 5.18 -11.74
CA SER A 24 10.45 4.26 -12.84
C SER A 24 9.72 2.93 -12.73
N LEU A 25 9.59 2.41 -11.51
CA LEU A 25 8.89 1.15 -11.23
C LEU A 25 8.04 1.30 -9.96
N PRO A 26 6.77 1.72 -10.09
CA PRO A 26 5.79 1.58 -9.03
C PRO A 26 5.27 0.14 -9.00
N TRP A 27 5.20 -0.47 -7.83
CA TRP A 27 4.66 -1.82 -7.68
C TRP A 27 4.01 -2.02 -6.31
N LYS A 28 3.07 -2.97 -6.27
CA LYS A 28 2.31 -3.33 -5.08
C LYS A 28 2.96 -4.55 -4.43
N GLY A 29 3.28 -4.45 -3.15
CA GLY A 29 3.73 -5.56 -2.32
C GLY A 29 2.59 -6.35 -1.68
N ALA A 30 2.92 -7.02 -0.58
CA ALA A 30 1.96 -7.75 0.24
C ALA A 30 0.95 -6.77 0.88
N GLY A 31 -0.33 -7.17 0.97
CA GLY A 31 -1.38 -6.31 1.54
C GLY A 31 -1.54 -4.99 0.80
N SER A 32 -1.51 -3.88 1.54
CA SER A 32 -1.58 -2.51 1.02
C SER A 32 -0.21 -1.92 0.68
N ALA A 33 0.89 -2.66 0.85
CA ALA A 33 2.22 -2.10 0.66
C ALA A 33 2.45 -1.67 -0.80
N ILE A 34 3.09 -0.52 -0.96
CA ILE A 34 3.50 0.04 -2.24
C ILE A 34 4.96 0.44 -2.19
N PHE A 35 5.60 0.32 -3.35
CA PHE A 35 7.01 0.62 -3.53
C PHE A 35 7.15 1.45 -4.80
N LEU A 36 7.88 2.56 -4.69
CA LEU A 36 8.20 3.46 -5.79
C LEU A 36 9.71 3.45 -6.00
N GLU A 37 10.21 2.60 -6.90
CA GLU A 37 11.61 2.63 -7.29
C GLU A 37 11.86 3.84 -8.21
N LEU A 38 12.85 4.66 -7.83
CA LEU A 38 13.13 5.96 -8.43
C LEU A 38 14.42 5.93 -9.26
N GLY A 39 14.47 6.75 -10.32
CA GLY A 39 15.66 6.89 -11.17
C GLY A 39 15.90 5.66 -12.05
N GLU A 40 17.16 5.40 -12.42
CA GLU A 40 17.51 4.23 -13.22
C GLU A 40 17.22 2.92 -12.47
N VAL A 41 16.47 2.01 -13.11
CA VAL A 41 16.11 0.71 -12.52
C VAL A 41 16.98 -0.38 -13.10
N VAL A 42 17.75 -1.03 -12.23
CA VAL A 42 18.52 -2.24 -12.57
C VAL A 42 17.59 -3.44 -12.51
N SER A 43 17.64 -4.28 -13.54
CA SER A 43 16.90 -5.54 -13.59
C SER A 43 17.14 -6.40 -12.34
N PRO A 44 16.12 -7.14 -11.87
CA PRO A 44 16.25 -8.00 -10.70
C PRO A 44 17.40 -9.01 -10.88
N THR A 45 18.13 -9.25 -9.79
CA THR A 45 19.16 -10.30 -9.71
C THR A 45 18.81 -11.28 -8.58
N GLY A 46 19.10 -12.57 -8.80
CA GLY A 46 18.80 -13.63 -7.83
C GLY A 46 17.29 -13.88 -7.64
N ASN A 47 16.85 -13.99 -6.39
CA ASN A 47 15.46 -14.30 -6.03
C ASN A 47 14.53 -13.07 -5.95
N ARG A 48 15.01 -11.87 -6.28
CA ARG A 48 14.17 -10.66 -6.28
C ARG A 48 13.23 -10.69 -7.48
N GLN A 49 11.95 -10.43 -7.23
CA GLN A 49 10.94 -10.38 -8.29
C GLN A 49 10.98 -9.06 -9.07
N TYR A 50 11.37 -7.96 -8.41
CA TYR A 50 11.35 -6.60 -8.96
C TYR A 50 12.75 -6.00 -9.04
N GLY A 51 12.94 -5.14 -10.05
CA GLY A 51 14.17 -4.36 -10.21
C GLY A 51 14.35 -3.33 -9.10
N ARG A 52 15.55 -2.78 -8.98
CA ARG A 52 15.91 -1.80 -7.95
C ARG A 52 16.31 -0.48 -8.59
N GLY A 53 15.68 0.61 -8.17
CA GLY A 53 16.02 1.97 -8.57
C GLY A 53 17.27 2.51 -7.86
N GLU A 54 17.70 3.71 -8.24
CA GLU A 54 18.70 4.48 -7.51
C GLU A 54 18.26 4.70 -6.05
N ALA A 55 16.99 5.07 -5.87
CA ALA A 55 16.32 5.26 -4.59
C ALA A 55 14.97 4.52 -4.56
N CYS A 56 14.36 4.41 -3.39
CA CYS A 56 13.04 3.79 -3.24
C CYS A 56 12.23 4.46 -2.13
N ILE A 57 10.94 4.67 -2.36
CA ILE A 57 9.97 5.01 -1.31
C ILE A 57 9.08 3.78 -1.11
N ALA A 58 9.08 3.24 0.10
CA ALA A 58 8.24 2.13 0.51
C ALA A 58 7.24 2.59 1.56
N VAL A 59 5.97 2.21 1.39
CA VAL A 59 4.89 2.54 2.32
C VAL A 59 4.00 1.31 2.48
N GLU A 60 3.73 0.89 3.71
CA GLU A 60 3.12 -0.44 3.92
C GLU A 60 1.65 -0.39 4.35
N TRP A 61 1.32 0.55 5.23
CA TRP A 61 0.05 0.59 5.93
C TRP A 61 -0.85 1.71 5.39
N ASP A 62 -1.33 2.59 6.25
CA ASP A 62 -2.30 3.60 5.93
C ASP A 62 -1.69 4.69 5.04
N TRP A 63 -2.14 4.75 3.79
CA TRP A 63 -1.75 5.78 2.85
C TRP A 63 -2.85 6.04 1.84
N ARG A 64 -2.77 7.19 1.19
CA ARG A 64 -3.65 7.53 0.06
C ARG A 64 -2.97 8.44 -0.93
N VAL A 65 -3.44 8.39 -2.17
CA VAL A 65 -3.06 9.31 -3.23
C VAL A 65 -4.22 10.24 -3.51
N GLU A 66 -3.92 11.53 -3.51
CA GLU A 66 -4.87 12.62 -3.69
C GLU A 66 -4.56 13.39 -4.98
N ALA A 67 -5.59 13.99 -5.58
CA ALA A 67 -5.41 15.05 -6.57
C ALA A 67 -6.62 15.97 -6.58
N ARG A 68 -6.38 17.27 -6.77
CA ARG A 68 -7.44 18.29 -6.93
C ARG A 68 -8.50 18.24 -5.81
N GLY A 69 -8.05 18.04 -4.57
CA GLY A 69 -8.92 18.00 -3.38
C GLY A 69 -9.76 16.73 -3.24
N LYS A 70 -9.40 15.62 -3.89
CA LYS A 70 -10.08 14.33 -3.78
C LYS A 70 -9.07 13.21 -3.54
N VAL A 71 -9.51 12.19 -2.80
CA VAL A 71 -8.80 10.91 -2.71
C VAL A 71 -9.06 10.13 -4.00
N LEU A 72 -7.99 9.71 -4.69
CA LEU A 72 -8.07 8.90 -5.91
C LEU A 72 -8.12 7.41 -5.57
N TYR A 73 -7.21 6.97 -4.70
CA TYR A 73 -7.10 5.60 -4.20
C TYR A 73 -6.21 5.59 -2.93
N GLY A 74 -6.21 4.49 -2.18
CA GLY A 74 -5.37 4.33 -0.99
C GLY A 74 -5.25 2.88 -0.53
N SER A 75 -4.64 2.69 0.63
CA SER A 75 -4.34 1.39 1.23
C SER A 75 -5.58 0.51 1.44
N SER A 76 -6.74 1.11 1.67
CA SER A 76 -8.01 0.39 1.84
C SER A 76 -8.70 0.04 0.52
N ASN A 77 -8.19 0.42 -0.65
CA ASN A 77 -8.74 -0.03 -1.93
C ASN A 77 -8.42 -1.52 -2.18
N THR A 78 -9.03 -2.08 -3.21
CA THR A 78 -8.75 -3.47 -3.62
C THR A 78 -7.35 -3.59 -4.23
N GLY A 79 -6.76 -4.79 -4.19
CA GLY A 79 -5.44 -5.00 -4.78
C GLY A 79 -5.31 -4.53 -6.24
N PRO A 80 -6.26 -4.84 -7.14
CA PRO A 80 -6.27 -4.34 -8.51
C PRO A 80 -6.41 -2.82 -8.63
N GLU A 81 -7.23 -2.18 -7.79
CA GLU A 81 -7.37 -0.71 -7.80
C GLU A 81 -6.08 -0.02 -7.37
N ILE A 82 -5.41 -0.54 -6.32
CA ILE A 82 -4.10 -0.06 -5.88
C ILE A 82 -3.09 -0.21 -7.02
N ALA A 83 -2.97 -1.39 -7.61
CA ALA A 83 -2.03 -1.67 -8.69
C ALA A 83 -2.26 -0.75 -9.92
N ASN A 84 -3.51 -0.55 -10.32
CA ASN A 84 -3.87 0.35 -11.41
C ASN A 84 -3.58 1.81 -11.06
N GLY A 85 -3.87 2.23 -9.83
CA GLY A 85 -3.63 3.58 -9.34
C GLY A 85 -2.14 3.93 -9.38
N ILE A 86 -1.29 3.11 -8.75
CA ILE A 86 0.16 3.37 -8.69
C ILE A 86 0.83 3.21 -10.05
N ALA A 87 0.28 2.41 -10.97
CA ALA A 87 0.77 2.36 -12.35
C ALA A 87 0.66 3.73 -13.04
N GLY A 88 -0.33 4.56 -12.66
CA GLY A 88 -0.47 5.94 -13.12
C GLY A 88 0.58 6.92 -12.57
N LEU A 89 1.39 6.50 -11.58
CA LEU A 89 2.55 7.26 -11.11
C LEU A 89 3.81 6.95 -11.94
N ARG A 90 3.81 5.91 -12.77
CA ARG A 90 4.97 5.59 -13.61
C ARG A 90 5.31 6.78 -14.50
N THR A 91 6.61 7.03 -14.67
CA THR A 91 7.20 8.16 -15.43
C THR A 91 6.86 9.55 -14.91
N THR A 92 6.16 9.67 -13.78
CA THR A 92 5.99 10.97 -13.09
C THR A 92 7.27 11.29 -12.34
N LYS A 93 7.51 12.58 -12.07
CA LYS A 93 8.67 13.03 -11.31
C LYS A 93 8.28 13.38 -9.89
N ILE A 94 9.19 13.12 -8.96
CA ILE A 94 9.08 13.62 -7.60
C ILE A 94 9.23 15.14 -7.63
N ALA A 95 8.16 15.87 -7.33
CA ALA A 95 8.16 17.33 -7.26
C ALA A 95 8.61 17.83 -5.88
N ASN A 96 8.19 17.15 -4.81
CA ASN A 96 8.55 17.51 -3.45
C ASN A 96 8.36 16.33 -2.48
N LEU A 97 9.11 16.32 -1.38
CA LEU A 97 8.89 15.43 -0.24
C LEU A 97 8.90 16.23 1.05
N THR A 98 7.97 15.95 1.96
CA THR A 98 7.91 16.56 3.28
C THR A 98 7.51 15.53 4.32
N VAL A 99 7.87 15.82 5.58
CA VAL A 99 7.36 15.13 6.75
C VAL A 99 6.54 16.15 7.54
N GLU A 100 5.31 15.80 7.89
CA GLU A 100 4.33 16.71 8.51
C GLU A 100 3.81 16.14 9.83
N GLY A 101 3.57 17.02 10.81
CA GLY A 101 2.93 16.65 12.07
C GLY A 101 3.89 16.23 13.19
N ALA A 102 3.33 16.02 14.39
CA ALA A 102 4.06 15.48 15.54
C ALA A 102 4.28 13.97 15.44
N ILE A 103 3.42 13.30 14.66
CA ILE A 103 3.64 11.96 14.12
C ILE A 103 4.23 12.22 12.72
N PRO A 104 5.49 11.82 12.44
CA PRO A 104 6.19 12.13 11.18
C PRO A 104 5.53 11.47 9.96
N GLU A 105 4.48 12.05 9.40
CA GLU A 105 3.81 11.52 8.20
C GLU A 105 4.48 12.01 6.92
N LEU A 106 4.78 11.09 6.02
CA LEU A 106 5.39 11.38 4.73
C LEU A 106 4.35 11.90 3.73
N THR A 107 4.67 13.01 3.07
CA THR A 107 3.95 13.54 1.93
C THR A 107 4.88 13.64 0.72
N VAL A 108 4.48 13.04 -0.40
CA VAL A 108 5.22 13.05 -1.66
C VAL A 108 4.33 13.67 -2.74
N SER A 109 4.77 14.79 -3.31
CA SER A 109 4.09 15.43 -4.43
C SER A 109 4.73 15.03 -5.75
N PHE A 110 3.91 14.75 -6.76
CA PHE A 110 4.35 14.40 -8.11
C PHE A 110 4.10 15.55 -9.09
N ASP A 111 4.87 15.62 -10.17
CA ASP A 111 4.75 16.66 -11.21
C ASP A 111 3.42 16.64 -11.98
N ASN A 112 2.70 15.53 -11.95
CA ASN A 112 1.34 15.42 -12.50
C ASN A 112 0.25 15.97 -11.57
N GLY A 113 0.62 16.52 -10.40
CA GLY A 113 -0.28 17.10 -9.40
C GLY A 113 -0.94 16.09 -8.47
N GLN A 114 -0.55 14.81 -8.51
CA GLN A 114 -0.91 13.83 -7.49
C GLN A 114 -0.06 14.01 -6.23
N ILE A 115 -0.60 13.59 -5.08
CA ILE A 115 0.08 13.65 -3.78
C ILE A 115 -0.14 12.33 -3.06
N LEU A 116 0.93 11.58 -2.77
CA LEU A 116 0.91 10.45 -1.85
C LEU A 116 1.07 10.97 -0.42
N ARG A 117 0.21 10.54 0.50
CA ARG A 117 0.28 10.84 1.93
C ARG A 117 0.19 9.56 2.75
N THR A 118 1.05 9.42 3.74
CA THR A 118 0.92 8.41 4.80
C THR A 118 0.06 8.97 5.93
N MET A 119 -0.71 8.11 6.61
CA MET A 119 -1.61 8.50 7.69
C MET A 119 -1.86 7.36 8.67
N SER A 120 -0.97 7.13 9.63
CA SER A 120 -1.13 6.10 10.66
C SER A 120 -2.50 6.19 11.35
N MET A 121 -3.33 5.17 11.16
CA MET A 121 -4.64 5.05 11.81
C MET A 121 -4.60 4.10 13.01
N LEU A 122 -3.49 3.36 13.18
CA LEU A 122 -3.26 2.40 14.25
C LEU A 122 -2.20 2.90 15.23
N ALA A 123 -2.18 2.32 16.43
CA ALA A 123 -1.14 2.60 17.40
C ALA A 123 0.23 2.11 16.89
N GLY A 124 1.24 2.97 16.99
CA GLY A 124 2.60 2.70 16.51
C GLY A 124 3.18 3.88 15.75
N ASP A 125 4.30 3.62 15.08
CA ASP A 125 4.98 4.61 14.24
C ASP A 125 4.51 4.53 12.77
N PRO A 126 4.60 5.63 12.00
CA PRO A 126 4.38 5.60 10.56
C PRO A 126 5.26 4.59 9.83
N ASN A 127 4.63 3.72 9.06
CA ASN A 127 5.31 2.65 8.33
C ASN A 127 5.66 3.09 6.90
N TRP A 128 6.58 4.05 6.81
CA TRP A 128 7.22 4.45 5.56
C TRP A 128 8.73 4.39 5.69
N HIS A 129 9.38 4.09 4.56
CA HIS A 129 10.82 3.97 4.46
C HIS A 129 11.30 4.63 3.16
N ILE A 130 12.40 5.38 3.22
CA ILE A 130 13.02 5.97 2.04
C ILE A 130 14.45 5.46 1.94
N ARG A 131 14.74 4.66 0.92
CA ARG A 131 16.11 4.31 0.56
C ARG A 131 16.70 5.42 -0.30
N LEU A 132 17.76 6.05 0.19
CA LEU A 132 18.53 7.06 -0.53
C LEU A 132 19.51 6.40 -1.53
N ALA A 133 20.03 7.19 -2.47
CA ALA A 133 21.01 6.74 -3.46
C ALA A 133 22.32 6.22 -2.82
N CYS A 134 22.68 6.73 -1.64
CA CYS A 134 23.81 6.23 -0.86
C CYS A 134 23.56 4.87 -0.18
N GLY A 135 22.34 4.33 -0.26
CA GLY A 135 21.93 3.06 0.34
C GLY A 135 21.39 3.17 1.77
N ASN A 136 21.50 4.34 2.40
CA ASN A 136 20.88 4.62 3.69
C ASN A 136 19.36 4.61 3.59
N TRP A 137 18.71 4.33 4.72
CA TRP A 137 17.27 4.29 4.88
C TRP A 137 16.81 5.34 5.89
N LEU A 138 15.83 6.14 5.48
CA LEU A 138 15.09 7.03 6.36
C LEU A 138 13.79 6.35 6.80
N HIS A 139 13.42 6.51 8.07
CA HIS A 139 12.16 6.00 8.62
C HIS A 139 11.70 6.84 9.82
N ALA A 140 10.42 6.74 10.17
CA ALA A 140 9.88 7.38 11.37
C ALA A 140 9.92 6.43 12.57
N ARG A 141 10.26 6.95 13.75
CA ARG A 141 10.11 6.25 15.04
C ARG A 141 9.97 7.25 16.17
N GLU A 142 9.10 6.99 17.15
CA GLU A 142 8.99 7.76 18.40
C GLU A 142 8.85 9.29 18.17
N GLY A 143 8.16 9.69 17.09
CA GLY A 143 7.96 11.10 16.77
C GLY A 143 9.11 11.80 16.02
N ALA A 144 10.16 11.07 15.63
CA ALA A 144 11.32 11.60 14.91
C ALA A 144 11.63 10.81 13.62
N VAL A 145 12.46 11.38 12.76
CA VAL A 145 12.97 10.72 11.54
C VAL A 145 14.40 10.27 11.77
N PHE A 146 14.71 9.02 11.44
CA PHE A 146 16.04 8.44 11.62
C PHE A 146 16.69 8.03 10.30
N ASP A 147 17.98 8.29 10.17
CA ASP A 147 18.87 7.77 9.13
C ASP A 147 19.64 6.56 9.67
N GLY A 148 19.57 5.43 8.95
CA GLY A 148 20.29 4.20 9.31
C GLY A 148 20.45 3.23 8.13
N SER A 149 21.28 2.18 8.32
CA SER A 149 21.58 1.20 7.26
C SER A 149 20.69 -0.04 7.29
N ARG A 150 19.59 -0.03 8.05
CA ARG A 150 18.72 -1.20 8.18
C ARG A 150 17.85 -1.29 6.92
N GLU A 151 18.14 -2.28 6.08
CA GLU A 151 17.18 -2.68 5.05
C GLU A 151 15.91 -3.12 5.78
N TYR A 152 14.77 -2.58 5.35
CA TYR A 152 13.50 -2.96 5.94
C TYR A 152 13.27 -4.44 5.66
N GLU A 153 13.18 -5.23 6.73
CA GLU A 153 12.81 -6.63 6.68
C GLU A 153 11.51 -6.79 7.46
N MET A 154 10.48 -7.24 6.76
CA MET A 154 9.23 -7.68 7.37
C MET A 154 9.53 -8.71 8.46
N SER A 155 8.98 -8.50 9.65
CA SER A 155 9.16 -9.39 10.78
C SER A 155 8.59 -10.79 10.49
N ASP A 156 9.07 -11.80 11.21
CA ASP A 156 8.54 -13.16 11.09
C ASP A 156 7.04 -13.24 11.42
N ALA A 157 6.57 -12.40 12.35
CA ALA A 157 5.17 -12.32 12.73
C ALA A 157 4.30 -11.75 11.59
N GLU A 158 4.75 -10.67 10.96
CA GLU A 158 4.06 -10.09 9.80
C GLU A 158 4.06 -11.07 8.62
N ARG A 159 5.22 -11.68 8.34
CA ARG A 159 5.34 -12.73 7.31
C ARG A 159 4.34 -13.85 7.54
N ALA A 160 4.26 -14.36 8.76
CA ALA A 160 3.31 -15.42 9.12
C ALA A 160 1.84 -14.97 8.96
N SER A 161 1.52 -13.70 9.27
CA SER A 161 0.17 -13.15 9.03
C SER A 161 -0.17 -13.14 7.54
N PHE A 162 0.75 -12.68 6.69
CA PHE A 162 0.56 -12.67 5.24
C PHE A 162 0.44 -14.08 4.65
N ASP A 163 1.28 -15.03 5.08
CA ASP A 163 1.22 -16.42 4.64
C ASP A 163 -0.12 -17.07 5.03
N ALA A 164 -0.63 -16.76 6.23
CA ALA A 164 -1.94 -17.22 6.69
C ALA A 164 -3.07 -16.62 5.85
N ALA A 165 -3.01 -15.33 5.54
CA ALA A 165 -3.96 -14.62 4.68
C ALA A 165 -3.99 -15.21 3.26
N GLU A 166 -2.82 -15.50 2.67
CA GLU A 166 -2.71 -16.12 1.34
C GLU A 166 -3.27 -17.54 1.32
N SER A 167 -2.92 -18.34 2.33
CA SER A 167 -3.46 -19.70 2.50
C SER A 167 -4.99 -19.70 2.63
N ALA A 168 -5.54 -18.75 3.41
CA ALA A 168 -6.97 -18.56 3.55
C ALA A 168 -7.62 -18.13 2.22
N ALA A 169 -7.08 -17.13 1.52
CA ALA A 169 -7.59 -16.68 0.23
C ALA A 169 -7.60 -17.80 -0.81
N THR A 170 -6.51 -18.58 -0.89
CA THR A 170 -6.41 -19.75 -1.78
C THR A 170 -7.50 -20.77 -1.48
N ARG A 171 -7.73 -21.07 -0.20
CA ARG A 171 -8.75 -22.01 0.25
C ARG A 171 -10.18 -21.51 0.02
N TRP A 172 -10.44 -20.23 0.24
CA TRP A 172 -11.77 -19.63 0.10
C TRP A 172 -12.17 -19.39 -1.35
N GLY A 173 -11.22 -19.08 -2.23
CA GLY A 173 -11.46 -18.87 -3.65
C GLY A 173 -12.42 -17.71 -3.92
N ARG A 174 -13.23 -17.81 -4.98
CA ARG A 174 -14.19 -16.76 -5.40
C ARG A 174 -15.59 -17.34 -5.59
N PRO A 175 -16.33 -17.67 -4.52
CA PRO A 175 -17.62 -18.34 -4.65
C PRO A 175 -18.62 -17.46 -5.39
N SER A 176 -19.32 -18.01 -6.37
CA SER A 176 -20.33 -17.29 -7.16
C SER A 176 -21.55 -18.17 -7.46
N ARG A 177 -22.70 -17.54 -7.70
CA ARG A 177 -23.97 -18.22 -8.02
C ARG A 177 -24.60 -17.55 -9.24
N GLN A 178 -25.04 -18.38 -10.19
CA GLN A 178 -25.66 -17.89 -11.42
C GLN A 178 -27.19 -17.71 -11.23
N PRO A 179 -27.82 -16.77 -11.94
CA PRO A 179 -27.19 -15.71 -12.76
C PRO A 179 -26.45 -14.66 -11.92
N LEU A 180 -25.34 -14.13 -12.46
CA LEU A 180 -24.62 -13.00 -11.85
C LEU A 180 -25.35 -11.68 -12.14
N ALA A 181 -26.02 -11.12 -11.13
CA ALA A 181 -26.70 -9.81 -11.24
C ALA A 181 -25.79 -8.62 -10.90
N GLY A 182 -24.63 -8.85 -10.26
CA GLY A 182 -23.66 -7.83 -9.87
C GLY A 182 -22.50 -8.41 -9.06
N GLN A 183 -21.61 -7.55 -8.59
CA GLN A 183 -20.45 -7.93 -7.76
C GLN A 183 -20.73 -7.71 -6.27
N CYS A 184 -20.17 -8.57 -5.42
CA CYS A 184 -20.32 -8.48 -3.97
C CYS A 184 -19.84 -7.13 -3.41
N SER A 185 -18.75 -6.55 -3.92
CA SER A 185 -18.25 -5.22 -3.52
C SER A 185 -19.27 -4.09 -3.64
N ALA A 186 -20.22 -4.20 -4.57
CA ALA A 186 -21.27 -3.21 -4.81
C ALA A 186 -22.62 -3.61 -4.17
N CYS A 187 -22.66 -4.75 -3.47
CA CYS A 187 -23.87 -5.30 -2.89
C CYS A 187 -24.06 -4.77 -1.47
N ARG A 188 -25.27 -4.30 -1.12
CA ARG A 188 -25.60 -3.83 0.24
C ARG A 188 -25.42 -4.89 1.34
N TRP A 189 -25.38 -6.17 0.95
CA TRP A 189 -25.25 -7.32 1.86
C TRP A 189 -23.81 -7.76 2.07
N PHE A 190 -22.84 -7.08 1.47
CA PHE A 190 -21.43 -7.37 1.64
C PHE A 190 -20.88 -6.60 2.83
N VAL A 191 -20.35 -7.32 3.81
CA VAL A 191 -19.62 -6.75 4.95
C VAL A 191 -18.16 -7.13 4.79
N ARG A 192 -17.27 -6.16 4.62
CA ARG A 192 -15.85 -6.42 4.43
C ARG A 192 -15.26 -7.09 5.68
N LEU A 193 -14.37 -8.06 5.49
CA LEU A 193 -13.58 -8.61 6.59
C LEU A 193 -12.51 -7.61 6.98
N ASP A 194 -12.28 -7.51 8.29
CA ASP A 194 -11.06 -6.92 8.81
C ASP A 194 -9.96 -7.99 8.77
N GLY A 195 -8.80 -7.66 8.20
CA GLY A 195 -7.69 -8.60 8.06
C GLY A 195 -6.61 -8.12 7.10
N ASP A 196 -5.49 -8.84 7.10
CA ASP A 196 -4.29 -8.46 6.34
C ASP A 196 -4.26 -9.05 4.93
N GLY A 197 -3.40 -8.49 4.08
CA GLY A 197 -3.02 -9.16 2.85
C GLY A 197 -4.18 -9.34 1.87
N HIS A 198 -4.35 -10.58 1.42
CA HIS A 198 -5.45 -10.95 0.54
C HIS A 198 -6.81 -10.93 1.23
N LEU A 199 -6.89 -10.93 2.56
CA LEU A 199 -8.18 -10.89 3.26
C LEU A 199 -8.93 -9.57 3.05
N LEU A 200 -8.20 -8.50 2.71
CA LEU A 200 -8.77 -7.21 2.32
C LEU A 200 -9.68 -7.30 1.08
N ASP A 201 -9.53 -8.34 0.26
CA ASP A 201 -10.37 -8.61 -0.91
C ASP A 201 -11.62 -9.44 -0.59
N TYR A 202 -11.84 -9.78 0.68
CA TYR A 202 -12.94 -10.63 1.15
C TYR A 202 -13.90 -9.91 2.10
N GLY A 203 -15.11 -10.46 2.17
CA GLY A 203 -16.17 -10.05 3.08
C GLY A 203 -17.05 -11.24 3.45
N ALA A 204 -18.03 -11.01 4.31
CA ALA A 204 -19.14 -11.92 4.54
C ALA A 204 -20.38 -11.41 3.78
N CYS A 205 -21.14 -12.34 3.21
CA CYS A 205 -22.49 -12.04 2.74
C CYS A 205 -23.48 -12.22 3.89
N ILE A 206 -24.25 -11.19 4.20
CA ILE A 206 -25.25 -11.18 5.29
C ILE A 206 -26.70 -11.10 4.77
N ALA A 207 -26.93 -11.51 3.53
CA ALA A 207 -28.28 -11.59 2.97
C ALA A 207 -28.98 -12.83 3.54
N GLY A 208 -29.82 -12.68 4.57
CA GLY A 208 -30.40 -13.81 5.35
C GLY A 208 -31.08 -14.94 4.56
N ASP A 209 -31.46 -14.70 3.30
CA ASP A 209 -32.05 -15.71 2.39
C ASP A 209 -31.28 -15.83 1.05
N GLY A 210 -30.11 -15.20 0.96
CA GLY A 210 -29.26 -15.19 -0.22
C GLY A 210 -28.50 -16.51 -0.38
N PRO A 211 -28.15 -16.92 -1.61
CA PRO A 211 -27.47 -18.20 -1.85
C PRO A 211 -26.01 -18.24 -1.37
N LEU A 212 -25.52 -17.12 -0.83
CA LEU A 212 -24.21 -16.96 -0.20
C LEU A 212 -24.31 -16.52 1.27
N ASP A 213 -25.50 -16.55 1.88
CA ASP A 213 -25.67 -16.11 3.27
C ASP A 213 -24.71 -16.81 4.24
N GLY A 214 -24.14 -16.02 5.16
CA GLY A 214 -23.15 -16.45 6.15
C GLY A 214 -21.81 -16.91 5.56
N ARG A 215 -21.60 -16.82 4.25
CA ARG A 215 -20.35 -17.25 3.61
C ARG A 215 -19.37 -16.10 3.46
N VAL A 216 -18.10 -16.45 3.58
CA VAL A 216 -17.02 -15.61 3.08
C VAL A 216 -17.11 -15.55 1.56
N VAL A 217 -17.09 -14.34 1.01
CA VAL A 217 -17.19 -14.04 -0.42
C VAL A 217 -16.06 -13.09 -0.81
N HIS A 218 -15.57 -13.23 -2.04
CA HIS A 218 -14.59 -12.32 -2.59
C HIS A 218 -15.31 -11.07 -3.13
N LEU A 219 -14.67 -9.91 -3.18
CA LEU A 219 -15.28 -8.66 -3.67
C LEU A 219 -15.86 -8.80 -5.10
N ASN A 220 -15.16 -9.54 -5.96
CA ASN A 220 -15.56 -9.92 -7.33
C ASN A 220 -16.51 -11.14 -7.44
N SER A 221 -16.95 -11.73 -6.33
CA SER A 221 -18.03 -12.73 -6.33
C SER A 221 -19.35 -12.12 -6.79
N GLY A 222 -20.37 -12.93 -7.05
CA GLY A 222 -21.71 -12.44 -7.30
C GLY A 222 -22.80 -13.50 -7.16
N CYS A 223 -24.04 -13.05 -7.03
CA CYS A 223 -25.21 -13.93 -6.95
C CYS A 223 -26.50 -13.26 -7.46
N PRO A 224 -27.60 -14.01 -7.66
CA PRO A 224 -28.89 -13.46 -8.06
C PRO A 224 -29.54 -12.54 -7.02
N ALA A 225 -29.18 -12.67 -5.74
CA ALA A 225 -29.69 -11.83 -4.66
C ALA A 225 -28.97 -10.47 -4.55
N PHE A 226 -28.13 -10.12 -5.54
CA PHE A 226 -27.44 -8.83 -5.57
C PHE A 226 -28.45 -7.67 -5.44
N THR A 227 -28.18 -6.79 -4.49
CA THR A 227 -28.93 -5.54 -4.31
C THR A 227 -27.88 -4.45 -4.15
N ARG A 228 -27.90 -3.45 -5.05
CA ARG A 228 -26.90 -2.37 -5.03
C ARG A 228 -26.97 -1.59 -3.71
N ALA A 229 -25.82 -1.29 -3.12
CA ALA A 229 -25.74 -0.33 -2.02
C ALA A 229 -26.13 1.07 -2.53
N GLU A 230 -26.90 1.81 -1.73
CA GLU A 230 -27.27 3.21 -2.03
C GLU A 230 -26.07 4.15 -1.94
#